data_AF-A0A3D1XQ18-F1
#
_entry.id   AF-A0A3D1XQ18-F1
#
_cell.length_a   1.000
_cell.length_b   1.000
_cell.length_c   1.000
_cell.angle_alpha   90.00
_cell.angle_beta   90.00
_cell.angle_gamma   90.00
#
_symmetry.space_group_name_H-M   'P 1'
#
loop_
_entity.id
_entity.type
_entity.pdbx_description
1 polymer ?
#
loop_
_entity_poly.entity_id
_entity_poly.type
_entity_poly.pdbx_seq_one_letter_code
_entity_poly.pdbx_strand_id
1 'polypeptide(L)' 'TPAIPAHYALDVALDELIEETVAGRIKRYGDAANFLRDGFKNLGLEFLIPEGWRSNCLTGLKLP' A
#
# COMPACT_ATOMS: atom_id res chain seq x y z
N THR A 1 -11.97 11.99 -27.37
CA THR A 1 -10.79 12.83 -27.06
C THR A 1 -10.11 12.24 -25.83
N PRO A 2 -8.80 11.96 -25.85
CA PRO A 2 -8.10 11.48 -24.66
C PRO A 2 -8.08 12.55 -23.55
N ALA A 3 -7.94 12.12 -22.30
CA ALA A 3 -7.91 12.99 -21.13
C ALA A 3 -6.53 13.64 -20.98
N ILE A 4 -6.22 14.62 -21.84
CA ILE A 4 -4.90 15.26 -21.92
C ILE A 4 -4.32 15.67 -20.56
N PRO A 5 -5.06 16.31 -19.63
CA PRO A 5 -4.53 16.65 -18.31
C PRO A 5 -4.11 15.43 -17.49
N ALA A 6 -4.86 14.31 -17.59
CA ALA A 6 -4.54 13.08 -16.86
C ALA A 6 -3.26 12.42 -17.40
N HIS A 7 -2.97 12.57 -18.70
CA HIS A 7 -1.71 12.09 -19.28
C HIS A 7 -0.51 12.84 -18.74
N TYR A 8 -0.57 14.18 -18.63
CA TYR A 8 0.50 14.96 -18.01
C TYR A 8 0.69 14.62 -16.52
N ALA A 9 -0.40 14.39 -15.79
CA ALA A 9 -0.30 13.96 -14.40
C ALA A 9 0.33 12.57 -14.25
N LEU A 10 0.03 11.64 -15.17
CA LEU A 10 0.64 10.31 -15.19
C LEU A 10 2.13 10.37 -15.48
N ASP A 11 2.57 11.23 -16.42
CA ASP A 11 3.98 11.41 -16.77
C ASP A 11 4.82 11.81 -15.53
N VAL A 12 4.36 12.82 -14.80
CA VAL A 12 4.99 13.24 -13.54
C VAL A 12 4.97 12.12 -12.49
N ALA A 13 3.84 11.40 -12.34
CA ALA A 13 3.75 10.30 -11.38
C ALA A 13 4.70 9.13 -11.71
N LEU A 14 5.06 8.95 -12.99
CA LEU A 14 6.04 7.98 -13.43
C LEU A 14 7.46 8.43 -13.08
N ASP A 15 7.80 9.69 -13.30
CA ASP A 15 9.09 10.26 -12.89
C ASP A 15 9.31 10.10 -11.38
N GLU A 16 8.31 10.45 -10.57
CA GLU A 16 8.35 10.27 -9.11
C GLU A 16 8.50 8.79 -8.70
N LEU A 17 7.86 7.86 -9.42
CA LEU A 17 8.01 6.42 -9.17
C LEU A 17 9.41 5.92 -9.54
N ILE A 18 10.01 6.43 -10.61
CA ILE A 18 11.38 6.08 -11.01
C ILE A 18 12.37 6.59 -9.98
N GLU A 19 12.19 7.81 -9.48
CA GLU A 19 13.00 8.39 -8.40
C GLU A 19 12.91 7.57 -7.10
N GLU A 20 11.69 7.20 -6.66
CA GLU A 20 11.48 6.36 -5.47
C GLU A 20 11.91 4.90 -5.67
N THR A 21 11.86 4.42 -6.93
CA THR A 21 11.90 3.03 -7.37
C THR A 21 10.69 2.19 -6.97
N VAL A 22 10.38 1.16 -7.78
CA VAL A 22 9.32 0.19 -7.46
C VAL A 22 9.65 -0.58 -6.17
N ALA A 23 10.90 -1.01 -6.00
CA ALA A 23 11.33 -1.73 -4.80
C ALA A 23 11.23 -0.85 -3.54
N GLY A 24 11.63 0.44 -3.65
CA GLY A 24 11.48 1.43 -2.59
C GLY A 24 10.03 1.63 -2.19
N ARG A 25 9.12 1.79 -3.16
CA ARG A 25 7.68 1.92 -2.90
C ARG A 25 7.07 0.67 -2.26
N ILE A 26 7.45 -0.53 -2.73
CA ILE A 26 7.03 -1.79 -2.12
C ILE A 26 7.50 -1.88 -0.66
N LYS A 27 8.77 -1.53 -0.38
CA LYS A 27 9.32 -1.51 0.97
C LYS A 27 8.55 -0.53 1.85
N ARG A 28 8.36 0.71 1.41
CA ARG A 28 7.64 1.74 2.17
C ARG A 28 6.20 1.33 2.49
N TYR A 29 5.49 0.75 1.52
CA TYR A 29 4.16 0.21 1.77
C TYR A 29 4.18 -0.97 2.75
N GLY A 30 5.19 -1.84 2.65
CA GLY A 30 5.40 -2.92 3.63
C GLY A 30 5.63 -2.40 5.05
N ASP A 31 6.49 -1.39 5.21
CA ASP A 31 6.77 -0.76 6.50
C ASP A 31 5.49 -0.16 7.11
N ALA A 32 4.70 0.58 6.33
CA ALA A 32 3.43 1.13 6.77
C ALA A 32 2.39 0.05 7.13
N ALA A 33 2.29 -1.00 6.31
CA ALA A 33 1.37 -2.10 6.57
C ALA A 33 1.74 -2.86 7.85
N ASN A 34 3.03 -3.08 8.11
CA ASN A 34 3.52 -3.73 9.32
C ASN A 34 3.21 -2.88 10.55
N PHE A 35 3.49 -1.58 10.51
CA PHE A 35 3.15 -0.66 11.59
C PHE A 35 1.66 -0.72 11.97
N LEU A 36 0.77 -0.67 10.97
CA LEU A 36 -0.67 -0.78 11.21
C LEU A 36 -1.07 -2.15 11.78
N ARG A 37 -0.54 -3.24 11.22
CA ARG A 37 -0.85 -4.61 11.67
C ARG A 37 -0.38 -4.85 13.10
N ASP A 38 0.77 -4.34 13.49
CA ASP A 38 1.25 -4.44 14.86
C ASP A 38 0.31 -3.68 15.81
N GLY A 39 -0.17 -2.50 15.40
CA GLY A 39 -1.23 -1.77 16.11
C GLY A 39 -2.52 -2.59 16.25
N PHE A 40 -3.01 -3.19 15.17
CA PHE A 40 -4.23 -4.00 15.20
C PHE A 40 -4.10 -5.26 16.05
N LYS A 41 -2.94 -5.93 16.03
CA LYS A 41 -2.62 -7.05 16.93
C LYS A 41 -2.69 -6.60 18.38
N ASN A 42 -2.11 -5.45 18.71
CA ASN A 42 -2.11 -4.91 20.08
C ASN A 42 -3.53 -4.53 20.55
N LEU A 43 -4.42 -4.17 19.63
CA LEU A 43 -5.84 -3.92 19.90
C LEU A 43 -6.69 -5.21 19.97
N GLY A 44 -6.10 -6.38 19.73
CA GLY A 44 -6.80 -7.67 19.76
C GLY A 44 -7.69 -7.94 18.54
N LEU A 45 -7.49 -7.25 17.42
CA LEU A 45 -8.28 -7.45 16.21
C LEU A 45 -7.81 -8.67 15.40
N GLU A 46 -8.77 -9.36 14.79
CA GLU A 46 -8.52 -10.53 13.94
C GLU A 46 -8.34 -10.14 12.47
N PHE A 47 -7.34 -10.73 11.79
CA PHE A 47 -7.12 -10.54 10.36
C PHE A 47 -7.90 -11.55 9.52
N LEU A 48 -8.54 -11.09 8.45
CA LEU A 48 -9.29 -11.95 7.53
C LEU A 48 -8.38 -12.85 6.68
N ILE A 49 -7.19 -12.36 6.34
CA ILE A 49 -6.26 -13.02 5.41
C ILE A 49 -5.05 -13.53 6.19
N PRO A 50 -4.57 -14.77 5.95
CA PRO A 50 -3.36 -15.30 6.57
C PRO A 50 -2.11 -14.53 6.12
N GLU A 51 -1.08 -14.49 6.97
CA GLU A 51 0.07 -13.58 6.83
C GLU A 51 0.77 -13.63 5.48
N GLY A 52 1.00 -14.83 4.93
CA GLY A 52 1.68 -15.01 3.64
C GLY A 52 0.93 -14.51 2.41
N TRP A 53 -0.35 -14.16 2.54
CA TRP A 53 -1.21 -13.74 1.41
C TRP A 53 -1.68 -12.28 1.53
N ARG A 54 -1.17 -11.52 2.51
CA ARG A 54 -1.60 -10.13 2.74
C ARG A 54 -0.94 -9.16 1.75
N SER A 55 -1.74 -8.27 1.17
CA SER A 55 -1.24 -7.15 0.35
C SER A 55 -0.59 -6.08 1.23
N ASN A 56 0.47 -5.42 0.76
CA ASN A 56 1.01 -4.24 1.46
C ASN A 56 0.11 -3.00 1.35
N CYS A 57 -0.83 -2.98 0.41
CA CYS A 57 -1.69 -1.81 0.16
C CYS A 57 -3.05 -1.88 0.87
N LEU A 58 -3.41 -3.04 1.44
CA LEU A 58 -4.72 -3.26 2.06
C LEU A 58 -4.59 -4.26 3.21
N THR A 59 -5.25 -3.95 4.33
CA THR A 59 -5.36 -4.85 5.48
C THR A 59 -6.83 -5.13 5.77
N GLY A 60 -7.25 -6.38 5.60
CA GLY A 60 -8.61 -6.83 5.94
C GLY A 60 -8.69 -7.31 7.38
N LEU A 61 -9.63 -6.72 8.14
CA LEU A 61 -9.89 -7.03 9.54
C LEU A 61 -11.31 -7.57 9.70
N LYS A 62 -11.49 -8.46 10.67
CA LYS A 62 -12.80 -8.90 11.12
C LYS A 62 -13.23 -7.96 12.24
N LEU A 63 -14.40 -7.36 12.06
CA LEU A 63 -15.02 -6.53 13.09
C LEU A 63 -15.79 -7.42 14.08
N PRO A 64 -15.83 -7.06 15.37
CA PRO A 64 -16.63 -7.76 16.37
C PRO A 64 -18.13 -7.67 16.10
#